data_AF-A0A8T3X737-F1
#
_entry.id   AF-A0A8T3X737-F1
#
_cell.length_a   1.000
_cell.length_b   1.000
_cell.length_c   1.000
_cell.angle_alpha   90.00
_cell.angle_beta   90.00
_cell.angle_gamma   90.00
#
_symmetry.space_group_name_H-M   'P 1'
#
loop_
_entity.id
_entity.type
_entity.pdbx_description
1 polymer ?
#
loop_
_entity_poly.entity_id
_entity_poly.type
_entity_poly.pdbx_seq_one_letter_code
_entity_poly.pdbx_strand_id
1 'polypeptide(L)' 'MTSLSISRKNQNPRVNAGIYIFKPEVFELFSGAASLEKDLFPKLAKMKQLVGFFTRGAYLHVGK' A
#
# COMPACT_ATOMS: atom_id res chain seq x y z
N MET A 1 -20.91 2.95 -37.63
CA MET A 1 -20.71 2.90 -36.17
C MET A 1 -19.46 2.08 -35.91
N THR A 2 -18.31 2.73 -35.77
CA THR A 2 -17.02 2.04 -35.61
C THR A 2 -16.55 2.28 -34.17
N SER A 3 -16.38 1.21 -33.41
CA SER A 3 -16.07 1.27 -31.98
C SER A 3 -14.70 1.92 -31.75
N LEU A 4 -14.69 2.89 -30.85
CA LEU A 4 -13.48 3.54 -30.32
C LEU A 4 -12.61 2.47 -29.62
N SER A 5 -11.41 2.21 -30.15
CA SER A 5 -10.39 1.43 -29.46
C SER A 5 -9.82 2.24 -28.31
N ILE A 6 -10.40 2.09 -27.11
CA ILE A 6 -9.84 2.67 -25.89
C ILE A 6 -8.59 1.87 -25.52
N SER A 7 -7.42 2.32 -25.98
CA SER A 7 -6.14 1.90 -25.42
C SER A 7 -6.02 2.44 -23.99
N ARG A 8 -6.52 1.70 -22.99
CA ARG A 8 -6.25 2.01 -21.58
C ARG A 8 -4.95 1.34 -21.15
N LYS A 9 -3.81 1.97 -21.41
CA LYS A 9 -2.57 1.67 -20.70
C LYS A 9 -2.00 2.92 -20.01
N ASN A 10 -2.83 3.56 -19.18
CA ASN A 10 -2.31 4.43 -18.10
C ASN A 10 -1.92 3.54 -16.92
N GLN A 11 -0.77 2.86 -17.03
CA GLN A 11 -0.17 2.19 -15.88
C GLN A 11 0.73 3.18 -15.16
N ASN A 12 0.17 3.94 -14.22
CA ASN A 12 0.97 4.53 -13.16
C ASN A 12 1.05 3.48 -12.05
N PRO A 13 2.08 2.59 -12.02
CA PRO A 13 2.24 1.64 -10.94
C PRO A 13 2.33 2.41 -9.62
N ARG A 14 1.50 2.00 -8.66
CA ARG A 14 1.50 2.60 -7.33
C ARG A 14 2.42 1.77 -6.47
N VAL A 15 3.37 2.43 -5.84
CA VAL A 15 4.37 1.80 -4.98
C VAL A 15 4.03 2.06 -3.52
N ASN A 16 4.38 1.11 -2.66
CA ASN A 16 4.38 1.33 -1.21
C ASN A 16 5.52 2.30 -0.88
N ALA A 17 5.20 3.47 -0.35
CA ALA A 17 6.17 4.53 -0.06
C ALA A 17 6.89 4.35 1.29
N GLY A 18 6.56 3.31 2.07
CA GLY A 18 7.14 3.10 3.41
C GLY A 18 6.68 4.10 4.47
N ILE A 19 5.64 4.91 4.17
CA ILE A 19 5.09 5.92 5.08
C ILE A 19 3.71 5.45 5.54
N TYR A 20 3.52 5.38 6.85
CA TYR A 20 2.28 4.87 7.45
C TYR A 20 1.82 5.73 8.62
N ILE A 21 0.51 5.74 8.82
CA ILE A 21 -0.13 6.28 10.02
C ILE A 21 -0.92 5.14 10.64
N PHE A 22 -0.60 4.78 11.87
CA PHE A 22 -1.26 3.70 12.60
C PHE A 22 -1.90 4.24 13.86
N LYS A 23 -3.01 3.61 14.27
CA LYS A 23 -3.41 3.66 15.68
C LYS A 23 -2.55 2.67 16.47
N PRO A 24 -2.04 3.00 17.66
CA PRO A 24 -1.09 2.13 18.38
C PRO A 24 -1.58 0.69 18.63
N GLU A 25 -2.89 0.49 18.80
CA GLU A 25 -3.50 -0.79 19.14
C GLU A 25 -3.29 -1.86 18.04
N VAL A 26 -3.01 -1.44 16.79
CA VAL A 26 -2.70 -2.41 15.73
C VAL A 26 -1.42 -3.21 16.03
N PHE A 27 -0.54 -2.68 16.88
CA PHE A 27 0.69 -3.35 17.28
C PHE A 27 0.49 -4.42 18.36
N GLU A 28 -0.67 -4.44 19.02
CA GLU A 28 -1.06 -5.54 19.92
C GLU A 28 -1.31 -6.85 19.15
N LEU A 29 -1.46 -6.78 17.82
CA LEU A 29 -1.54 -7.94 16.93
C LEU A 29 -0.18 -8.65 16.74
N PHE A 30 0.90 -8.11 17.30
CA PHE A 30 2.23 -8.70 17.29
C PHE A 30 2.53 -9.52 18.54
N SER A 31 3.22 -10.64 18.33
CA SER A 31 3.80 -11.46 19.40
C SER A 31 5.33 -11.48 19.24
N GLY A 32 5.97 -10.30 19.36
CA GLY A 32 7.42 -10.12 19.21
C GLY A 32 7.84 -9.37 17.94
N ALA A 33 9.11 -9.50 17.56
CA ALA A 33 9.67 -8.86 16.38
C ALA A 33 9.03 -9.42 15.10
N ALA A 34 8.53 -8.53 14.23
CA ALA A 34 7.77 -8.91 13.05
C ALA A 34 7.92 -7.87 11.93
N SER A 35 7.71 -8.31 10.69
CA SER A 35 7.71 -7.47 9.50
C SER A 35 6.33 -6.90 9.25
N LEU A 36 6.24 -5.59 8.99
CA LEU A 36 4.98 -4.96 8.61
C LEU A 36 4.38 -5.61 7.35
N GLU A 37 5.18 -5.78 6.30
CA GLU A 37 4.71 -6.28 5.00
C GLU A 37 4.34 -7.76 5.01
N LYS A 38 5.11 -8.58 5.72
CA LYS A 38 4.90 -10.03 5.73
C LYS A 38 3.92 -10.49 6.78
N ASP A 39 3.82 -9.76 7.91
CA ASP A 39 3.07 -10.22 9.08
C ASP A 39 1.85 -9.34 9.38
N LEU A 40 2.01 -8.01 9.45
CA LEU A 40 0.93 -7.11 9.86
C LEU A 40 -0.07 -6.80 8.75
N PHE A 41 0.41 -6.43 7.56
CA PHE A 41 -0.43 -6.01 6.45
C PHE A 41 -1.40 -7.11 6.00
N PRO A 42 -1.01 -8.40 5.91
CA PRO A 42 -1.96 -9.46 5.61
C PRO A 42 -3.09 -9.58 6.65
N LYS A 43 -2.79 -9.38 7.95
CA LYS A 43 -3.82 -9.40 9.02
C LYS A 43 -4.77 -8.21 8.89
N LEU A 44 -4.23 -6.99 8.76
CA LEU A 44 -5.04 -5.78 8.59
C LEU A 44 -5.88 -5.81 7.31
N ALA A 45 -5.35 -6.37 6.22
CA ALA A 45 -6.09 -6.56 4.97
C ALA A 45 -7.27 -7.53 5.16
N LYS A 46 -7.06 -8.67 5.84
CA LYS A 46 -8.14 -9.62 6.19
C LYS A 46 -9.22 -8.96 7.04
N MET A 47 -8.82 -8.09 7.97
CA MET A 47 -9.73 -7.31 8.83
C MET A 47 -10.38 -6.11 8.11
N LYS A 48 -10.03 -5.85 6.84
CA LYS A 48 -10.45 -4.66 6.07
C LYS A 48 -10.05 -3.32 6.73
N GLN A 49 -8.95 -3.33 7.49
CA GLN A 49 -8.41 -2.16 8.19
C GLN A 49 -7.15 -1.59 7.52
N LEU A 50 -6.64 -2.24 6.46
CA LEU A 50 -5.56 -1.70 5.64
C LEU A 50 -6.13 -0.84 4.52
N VAL A 51 -5.77 0.44 4.51
CA VAL A 51 -6.18 1.41 3.49
C VAL A 51 -4.96 2.10 2.88
N GLY A 52 -5.03 2.39 1.57
CA GLY A 52 -3.99 3.13 0.86
C GLY A 52 -4.38 4.59 0.68
N PHE A 53 -3.47 5.51 0.99
CA PHE A 53 -3.62 6.93 0.66
C PHE A 53 -2.74 7.28 -0.54
N PHE A 54 -3.33 7.81 -1.60
CA PHE A 54 -2.63 8.13 -2.85
C PHE A 54 -2.32 9.62 -2.91
N THR A 55 -1.03 9.93 -3.02
CA THR A 55 -0.55 11.30 -3.21
C THR A 55 0.18 11.45 -4.54
N ARG A 56 0.19 12.67 -5.07
CA ARG A 56 0.95 13.06 -6.27
C ARG A 56 2.05 14.02 -5.81
N GLY A 57 3.13 13.46 -5.29
CA GLY A 57 4.31 14.19 -4.85
C GLY A 57 5.58 13.56 -5.39
N ALA A 58 6.69 14.27 -5.27
CA ALA A 58 8.00 13.69 -5.55
C ALA A 58 8.31 12.64 -4.48
N TYR A 59 8.63 11.43 -4.92
CA TYR A 59 9.09 10.35 -4.05
C TYR A 59 10.37 9.77 -4.63
N LEU A 60 11.45 9.82 -3.85
CA LEU A 60 12.74 9.25 -4.21
C LEU A 60 13.05 8.12 -3.22
N HIS A 61 13.08 6.88 -3.73
CA HIS A 61 13.62 5.76 -2.95
C HIS A 61 15.15 5.78 -3.10
N VAL A 62 15.86 6.01 -2.00
CA VAL A 62 17.32 5.97 -1.97
C VAL A 62 17.74 4.62 -1.42
N GLY A 63 18.04 3.67 -2.31
CA GLY A 63 18.49 2.34 -1.89
C GLY A 63 18.59 1.31 -3.02
N LYS A 64 19.69 0.56 -3.01
CA LYS A 64 19.67 -0.87 -2.70
C LYS A 64 20.58 -1.10 -1.50
#